data_AF-A0A843IFN9-F1
#
_entry.id   AF-A0A843IFN9-F1
#
_cell.length_a   1.000
_cell.length_b   1.000
_cell.length_c   1.000
_cell.angle_alpha   90.00
_cell.angle_beta   90.00
_cell.angle_gamma   90.00
#
_symmetry.space_group_name_H-M   'P 1'
#
loop_
_entity.id
_entity.type
_entity.pdbx_description
1 polymer ?
#
loop_
_entity_poly.entity_id
_entity_poly.type
_entity_poly.pdbx_seq_one_letter_code
_entity_poly.pdbx_strand_id
1 'polypeptide(L)'
;MVDKDLKLETKCYDANEYGYLYGLNKRIPDEEFEKVKPYMRDFRRKDFLDGIIKVTGRPEGYRCLEKDVSKVEGILGIENTLEKRQNKIKKAFEDPIQKVNLKDKAYNWLNTLFKTGGTRPKQDLSRLAIHSTKIYDPDDSFKNGAEDGEGTLFMYTPHGMWYIINNCGKYSDLSLNNVKTPQGGAIGYRLMYDDTLDTLIRIYTEENEYSGEKLY
;
A
#
# COMPACT_ATOMS: atom_id res chain seq x y z
N MET A 1 3.03 19.47 -16.56
CA MET A 1 2.34 18.57 -15.59
C MET A 1 0.99 18.28 -16.18
N VAL A 2 0.65 17.01 -16.42
CA VAL A 2 -0.69 16.62 -16.87
C VAL A 2 -1.64 16.95 -15.71
N ASP A 3 -2.60 17.85 -15.92
CA ASP A 3 -3.63 18.14 -14.92
C ASP A 3 -4.41 16.85 -14.71
N LYS A 4 -4.26 16.24 -13.54
CA LYS A 4 -4.96 15.00 -13.21
C LYS A 4 -6.41 15.35 -12.90
N ASP A 5 -7.35 14.58 -13.44
CA ASP A 5 -8.76 14.71 -13.09
C ASP A 5 -8.96 14.68 -11.57
N LEU A 6 -9.95 15.45 -11.09
CA LEU A 6 -10.28 15.49 -9.67
C LEU A 6 -10.77 14.11 -9.22
N LYS A 7 -10.20 13.59 -8.14
CA LYS A 7 -10.62 12.32 -7.54
C LYS A 7 -10.28 12.26 -6.05
N LEU A 8 -11.00 11.43 -5.31
CA LEU A 8 -10.56 10.96 -4.01
C LEU A 8 -9.53 9.83 -4.17
N GLU A 9 -8.48 9.89 -3.37
CA GLU A 9 -7.43 8.87 -3.28
C GLU A 9 -7.25 8.48 -1.83
N THR A 10 -6.79 7.26 -1.60
CA THR A 10 -6.34 6.84 -0.28
C THR A 10 -5.10 7.66 0.07
N LYS A 11 -5.16 8.39 1.19
CA LYS A 11 -4.03 9.22 1.64
C LYS A 11 -3.30 8.60 2.81
N CYS A 12 -4.02 7.85 3.63
CA CYS A 12 -3.46 7.06 4.71
C CYS A 12 -4.39 5.90 5.08
N TYR A 13 -3.80 4.92 5.75
CA TYR A 13 -4.48 3.80 6.37
C TYR A 13 -4.09 3.74 7.85
N ASP A 14 -5.09 3.71 8.72
CA ASP A 14 -4.97 3.51 10.16
C ASP A 14 -5.48 2.10 10.51
N ALA A 15 -4.61 1.27 11.07
CA ALA A 15 -4.93 -0.11 11.41
C ALA A 15 -5.84 -0.23 12.65
N ASN A 16 -5.92 0.82 13.48
CA ASN A 16 -6.54 0.72 14.81
C ASN A 16 -7.98 1.24 14.86
N GLU A 17 -8.27 2.38 14.23
CA GLU A 17 -9.56 3.06 14.42
C GLU A 17 -10.30 3.33 13.10
N TYR A 18 -9.63 3.98 12.15
CA TYR A 18 -10.33 4.58 11.01
C TYR A 18 -10.28 3.78 9.70
N GLY A 19 -9.38 2.79 9.59
CA GLY A 19 -9.15 2.10 8.33
C GLY A 19 -8.61 3.04 7.26
N TYR A 20 -9.17 2.99 6.05
CA TYR A 20 -8.75 3.86 4.96
C TYR A 20 -9.34 5.27 5.09
N LEU A 21 -8.47 6.28 4.95
CA LEU A 21 -8.83 7.69 4.95
C LEU A 21 -8.55 8.31 3.57
N TYR A 22 -9.57 8.97 3.03
CA TYR A 22 -9.59 9.45 1.66
C TYR A 22 -9.48 10.96 1.60
N GLY A 23 -8.68 11.47 0.66
CA GLY A 23 -8.52 12.90 0.42
C GLY A 23 -8.40 13.22 -1.06
N LEU A 24 -8.66 14.48 -1.41
CA LEU A 24 -8.58 14.93 -2.79
C LEU A 24 -7.14 14.84 -3.31
N ASN A 25 -6.99 14.49 -4.58
CA ASN A 25 -5.69 14.42 -5.25
C ASN A 25 -5.09 15.81 -5.54
N LYS A 26 -5.93 16.85 -5.64
CA LYS A 26 -5.54 18.24 -5.87
C LYS A 26 -6.40 19.20 -5.07
N ARG A 27 -5.92 20.44 -4.90
CA ARG A 27 -6.69 21.52 -4.28
C ARG A 27 -7.86 21.89 -5.19
N ILE A 28 -8.99 22.21 -4.57
CA ILE A 28 -10.20 22.74 -5.22
C ILE A 28 -10.47 24.17 -4.73
N PRO A 29 -11.31 24.96 -5.43
CA PRO A 29 -11.76 26.26 -4.94
C PRO A 29 -12.42 26.17 -3.57
N ASP A 30 -12.24 27.20 -2.74
CA ASP A 30 -12.73 27.22 -1.36
C ASP A 30 -14.27 27.10 -1.30
N GLU A 31 -14.99 27.67 -2.29
CA GLU A 31 -16.45 27.53 -2.42
C GLU A 31 -16.90 26.07 -2.61
N GLU A 32 -16.18 25.30 -3.41
CA GLU A 32 -16.45 23.87 -3.59
C GLU A 32 -16.06 23.07 -2.35
N PHE A 33 -14.97 23.47 -1.68
CA PHE A 33 -14.51 22.81 -0.47
C PHE A 33 -15.52 22.97 0.69
N GLU A 34 -16.10 24.14 0.90
CA GLU A 34 -17.09 24.35 1.97
C GLU A 34 -18.32 23.45 1.81
N LYS A 35 -18.69 23.04 0.58
CA LYS A 35 -19.79 22.10 0.35
C LYS A 35 -19.50 20.69 0.88
N VAL A 36 -18.24 20.25 0.79
CA VAL A 36 -17.83 18.89 1.20
C VAL A 36 -17.25 18.82 2.61
N LYS A 37 -16.83 19.96 3.16
CA LYS A 37 -16.24 20.08 4.50
C LYS A 37 -17.04 19.41 5.62
N PRO A 38 -18.40 19.38 5.65
CA PRO A 38 -19.15 18.64 6.66
C PRO A 38 -18.91 17.13 6.67
N TYR A 39 -18.43 16.57 5.56
CA TYR A 39 -18.10 15.16 5.38
C TYR A 39 -16.60 14.87 5.52
N MET A 40 -15.81 15.91 5.84
CA MET A 40 -14.37 15.81 6.02
C MET A 40 -13.98 16.24 7.43
N ARG A 41 -12.96 15.60 7.98
CA ARG A 41 -12.31 16.00 9.24
C ARG A 41 -10.87 16.39 8.96
N ASP A 42 -10.40 17.46 9.60
CA ASP A 42 -8.98 17.82 9.62
C ASP A 42 -8.24 16.88 10.59
N PHE A 43 -7.67 15.79 10.06
CA PHE A 43 -6.92 14.83 10.87
C PHE A 43 -5.53 15.37 11.21
N ARG A 44 -5.09 15.11 12.44
CA ARG A 44 -3.78 15.45 12.98
C ARG A 44 -3.18 14.24 13.68
N ARG A 45 -1.87 14.24 13.92
CA ARG A 45 -1.17 13.12 14.59
C ARG A 45 -1.79 12.72 15.93
N LYS A 46 -2.37 13.68 16.66
CA LYS A 46 -3.02 13.48 17.96
C LYS A 46 -4.37 12.76 17.89
N ASP A 47 -4.95 12.66 16.69
CA ASP A 47 -6.26 12.03 16.49
C ASP A 47 -6.17 10.51 16.37
N PHE A 48 -4.96 9.93 16.40
CA PHE A 48 -4.73 8.49 16.27
C PHE A 48 -4.31 7.90 17.63
N LEU A 49 -4.91 6.78 18.02
CA LEU A 49 -4.74 6.11 19.33
C LEU A 49 -3.27 5.92 19.74
N ASP A 50 -2.44 5.40 18.84
CA ASP A 50 -1.00 5.14 19.08
C ASP A 50 -0.10 6.21 18.40
N GLY A 51 -0.64 7.40 18.19
CA GLY A 51 -0.05 8.38 17.27
C GLY A 51 0.08 7.80 15.86
N ILE A 52 1.19 8.05 15.18
CA ILE A 52 1.39 7.62 13.77
C ILE A 52 2.08 6.26 13.62
N ILE A 53 2.26 5.51 14.71
CA ILE A 53 3.04 4.26 14.71
C ILE A 53 2.35 3.16 13.91
N LYS A 54 1.01 3.11 13.93
CA LYS A 54 0.19 2.16 13.16
C LYS A 54 -0.60 2.84 12.04
N VAL A 55 -0.04 3.94 11.54
CA VAL A 55 -0.61 4.70 10.41
C VAL A 55 0.37 4.71 9.26
N THR A 56 -0.07 4.25 8.09
CA THR A 56 0.71 4.32 6.85
C THR A 56 0.17 5.45 5.98
N GLY A 57 1.06 6.26 5.40
CA GLY A 57 0.69 7.36 4.49
C GLY A 57 0.83 8.76 5.09
N ARG A 58 0.02 9.70 4.61
CA ARG A 58 0.01 11.11 5.07
C ARG A 58 -1.20 11.36 5.99
N PRO A 59 -1.02 11.20 7.31
CA PRO A 59 -2.11 11.26 8.29
C PRO A 59 -2.75 12.65 8.41
N GLU A 60 -2.02 13.71 8.06
CA GLU A 60 -2.44 15.08 8.32
C GLU A 60 -3.27 15.69 7.18
N GLY A 61 -4.31 16.43 7.56
CA GLY A 61 -5.15 17.25 6.69
C GLY A 61 -6.56 16.71 6.54
N TYR A 62 -7.36 17.39 5.72
CA TYR A 62 -8.77 17.05 5.52
C TYR A 62 -8.93 15.69 4.84
N ARG A 63 -9.62 14.77 5.51
CA ARG A 63 -9.96 13.43 4.99
C ARG A 63 -11.40 13.08 5.30
N CYS A 64 -11.96 12.17 4.53
CA CYS A 64 -13.24 11.53 4.81
C CYS A 64 -13.05 10.03 5.04
N LEU A 65 -14.01 9.45 5.78
CA LEU A 65 -14.12 8.01 5.97
C LEU A 65 -14.75 7.37 4.74
N GLU A 66 -14.56 6.07 4.56
CA GLU A 66 -15.12 5.31 3.42
C GLU A 66 -16.63 5.55 3.23
N LYS A 67 -17.39 5.57 4.33
CA LYS A 67 -18.85 5.81 4.33
C LYS A 67 -19.29 7.15 3.74
N ASP A 68 -18.39 8.13 3.67
CA ASP A 68 -18.68 9.49 3.19
C ASP A 68 -18.09 9.78 1.80
N VAL A 69 -17.29 8.85 1.25
CA VAL A 69 -16.65 8.96 -0.08
C VAL A 69 -17.66 9.26 -1.17
N SER A 70 -18.74 8.48 -1.26
CA SER A 70 -19.74 8.62 -2.32
C SER A 70 -20.48 9.96 -2.27
N LYS A 71 -20.69 10.51 -1.06
CA LYS A 71 -21.30 11.84 -0.88
C LYS A 71 -20.37 12.93 -1.39
N VAL A 72 -19.08 12.87 -1.02
CA VAL A 72 -18.07 13.84 -1.47
C VAL A 72 -17.89 13.78 -2.98
N GLU A 73 -17.81 12.59 -3.56
CA GLU A 73 -17.71 12.42 -5.02
C GLU A 73 -18.95 12.95 -5.75
N GLY A 74 -20.15 12.72 -5.20
CA GLY A 74 -21.40 13.23 -5.75
C GLY A 74 -21.50 14.76 -5.72
N ILE A 75 -21.12 15.40 -4.61
CA ILE A 75 -21.15 16.87 -4.46
C ILE A 75 -20.18 17.54 -5.44
N LEU A 76 -18.99 16.97 -5.62
CA LEU A 76 -17.94 17.53 -6.49
C LEU A 76 -18.08 17.10 -7.96
N GLY A 77 -19.08 16.30 -8.31
CA GLY A 77 -19.28 15.80 -9.68
C GLY A 77 -18.14 14.91 -10.18
N ILE A 78 -17.50 14.14 -9.29
CA ILE A 78 -16.40 13.24 -9.67
C ILE A 78 -16.99 12.03 -10.42
N GLU A 79 -16.70 11.92 -11.72
CA GLU A 79 -17.23 10.83 -12.54
C GLU A 79 -16.49 9.50 -12.33
N ASN A 80 -15.16 9.55 -12.17
CA ASN A 80 -14.31 8.39 -11.94
C ASN A 80 -14.22 8.04 -10.45
N THR A 81 -15.35 7.57 -9.91
CA THR A 81 -15.52 7.29 -8.48
C THR A 81 -14.60 6.18 -7.97
N LEU A 82 -14.36 6.16 -6.66
CA LEU A 82 -13.68 5.04 -5.99
C LEU A 82 -14.38 3.71 -6.30
N GLU A 83 -15.72 3.70 -6.20
CA GLU A 83 -16.53 2.51 -6.47
C GLU A 83 -16.35 1.99 -7.91
N LYS A 84 -16.39 2.87 -8.93
CA LYS A 84 -16.18 2.48 -10.32
C LYS A 84 -14.80 1.85 -10.53
N ARG A 85 -13.75 2.41 -9.90
CA ARG A 85 -12.39 1.87 -9.95
C ARG A 85 -12.31 0.48 -9.30
N GLN A 86 -12.89 0.31 -8.13
CA GLN A 86 -12.94 -0.99 -7.45
C GLN A 86 -13.73 -2.03 -8.26
N ASN A 87 -14.87 -1.65 -8.81
CA ASN A 87 -15.69 -2.55 -9.63
C ASN A 87 -14.99 -2.97 -10.92
N LYS A 88 -14.17 -2.11 -11.53
CA LYS A 88 -13.34 -2.47 -12.68
C LYS A 88 -12.33 -3.57 -12.34
N ILE A 89 -11.71 -3.49 -11.16
CA ILE A 89 -10.78 -4.52 -10.67
C ILE A 89 -11.55 -5.81 -10.40
N LYS A 90 -12.67 -5.75 -9.66
CA LYS A 90 -13.50 -6.93 -9.35
C LYS A 90 -13.95 -7.67 -10.62
N LYS A 91 -14.44 -6.96 -11.63
CA LYS A 91 -14.82 -7.56 -12.92
C LYS A 91 -13.66 -8.24 -13.63
N ALA A 92 -12.45 -7.67 -13.57
CA ALA A 92 -11.28 -8.31 -14.16
C ALA A 92 -10.88 -9.61 -13.42
N PHE A 93 -11.25 -9.75 -12.15
CA PHE A 93 -10.98 -10.94 -11.35
C PHE A 93 -12.00 -12.07 -11.57
N GLU A 94 -13.16 -11.77 -12.16
CA GLU A 94 -14.19 -12.77 -12.51
C GLU A 94 -13.75 -13.68 -13.67
N ASP A 95 -12.87 -13.18 -14.55
CA ASP A 95 -12.28 -13.93 -15.66
C ASP A 95 -10.85 -14.38 -15.29
N PRO A 96 -10.55 -15.69 -15.22
CA PRO A 96 -9.23 -16.19 -14.84
C PRO A 96 -8.07 -15.68 -15.72
N ILE A 97 -8.30 -15.52 -17.03
CA ILE A 97 -7.26 -15.05 -17.97
C ILE A 97 -7.00 -13.56 -17.72
N GLN A 98 -8.06 -12.76 -17.54
CA GLN A 98 -7.91 -11.34 -17.23
C GLN A 98 -7.27 -11.12 -15.87
N LYS A 99 -7.61 -11.95 -14.88
CA LYS A 99 -7.01 -11.95 -13.54
C LYS A 99 -5.50 -12.15 -13.62
N VAL A 100 -5.04 -13.22 -14.26
CA VAL A 100 -3.60 -13.53 -14.41
C VAL A 100 -2.89 -12.37 -15.13
N ASN A 101 -3.43 -11.91 -16.26
CA ASN A 101 -2.85 -10.79 -17.00
C ASN A 101 -2.76 -9.49 -16.16
N LEU A 102 -3.75 -9.24 -15.30
CA LEU A 102 -3.77 -8.08 -14.43
C LEU A 102 -2.76 -8.21 -13.29
N LYS A 103 -2.64 -9.39 -12.67
CA LYS A 103 -1.60 -9.69 -11.66
C LYS A 103 -0.20 -9.54 -12.25
N ASP A 104 0.07 -10.09 -13.42
CA ASP A 104 1.38 -10.01 -14.09
C ASP A 104 1.75 -8.57 -14.43
N LYS A 105 0.80 -7.79 -14.96
CA LYS A 105 0.99 -6.36 -15.19
C LYS A 105 1.29 -5.64 -13.89
N ALA A 106 0.50 -5.87 -12.84
CA ALA A 106 0.71 -5.24 -11.55
C ALA A 106 2.10 -5.57 -10.99
N TYR A 107 2.50 -6.84 -11.01
CA TYR A 107 3.84 -7.27 -10.59
C TYR A 107 4.95 -6.57 -11.37
N ASN A 108 4.86 -6.53 -12.71
CA ASN A 108 5.86 -5.87 -13.55
C ASN A 108 6.00 -4.37 -13.23
N TRP A 109 4.88 -3.69 -12.99
CA TRP A 109 4.88 -2.29 -12.54
C TRP A 109 5.51 -2.15 -11.16
N LEU A 110 5.13 -2.98 -10.19
CA LEU A 110 5.72 -2.99 -8.84
C LEU A 110 7.23 -3.18 -8.90
N ASN A 111 7.69 -4.20 -9.63
CA ASN A 111 9.11 -4.50 -9.78
C ASN A 111 9.87 -3.30 -10.37
N THR A 112 9.31 -2.67 -11.41
CA THR A 112 9.89 -1.49 -12.03
C THR A 112 9.94 -0.32 -11.05
N LEU A 113 8.83 0.03 -10.40
CA LEU A 113 8.74 1.16 -9.47
C LEU A 113 9.71 0.99 -8.30
N PHE A 114 9.71 -0.17 -7.65
CA PHE A 114 10.59 -0.42 -6.51
C PHE A 114 12.06 -0.47 -6.89
N LYS A 115 12.43 -1.15 -7.99
CA LYS A 115 13.85 -1.29 -8.37
C LYS A 115 14.46 -0.01 -8.94
N THR A 116 13.65 0.83 -9.59
CA THR A 116 14.14 2.08 -10.21
C THR A 116 14.00 3.30 -9.30
N GLY A 117 12.89 3.41 -8.56
CA GLY A 117 12.59 4.55 -7.69
C GLY A 117 12.80 4.28 -6.20
N GLY A 118 12.94 3.02 -5.79
CA GLY A 118 13.05 2.64 -4.39
C GLY A 118 14.44 2.88 -3.81
N THR A 119 14.44 3.31 -2.55
CA THR A 119 15.67 3.38 -1.73
C THR A 119 15.95 2.03 -1.09
N ARG A 120 17.22 1.73 -0.80
CA ARG A 120 17.65 0.47 -0.12
C ARG A 120 18.27 0.72 1.25
N PRO A 121 17.55 1.30 2.23
CA PRO A 121 18.11 1.52 3.55
C PRO A 121 18.35 0.19 4.27
N LYS A 122 19.37 0.17 5.15
CA LYS A 122 19.64 -1.01 5.99
C LYS A 122 18.50 -1.20 7.00
N GLN A 123 18.01 -2.42 7.12
CA GLN A 123 16.92 -2.77 8.05
C GLN A 123 17.02 -4.20 8.59
N ASP A 124 16.15 -4.48 9.56
CA ASP A 124 15.92 -5.80 10.13
C ASP A 124 14.45 -6.18 9.86
N LEU A 125 14.22 -7.36 9.28
CA LEU A 125 12.87 -7.80 8.90
C LEU A 125 11.94 -7.89 10.11
N SER A 126 12.42 -8.30 11.28
CA SER A 126 11.62 -8.37 12.50
C SER A 126 11.19 -6.97 12.96
N ARG A 127 12.06 -5.97 12.84
CA ARG A 127 11.69 -4.59 13.13
C ARG A 127 10.66 -4.05 12.14
N LEU A 128 10.83 -4.36 10.85
CA LEU A 128 9.84 -4.00 9.84
C LEU A 128 8.48 -4.64 10.15
N ALA A 129 8.46 -5.92 10.55
CA ALA A 129 7.23 -6.64 10.89
C ALA A 129 6.48 -5.99 12.05
N ILE A 130 7.18 -5.70 13.15
CA ILE A 130 6.60 -5.06 14.35
C ILE A 130 5.95 -3.71 14.01
N HIS A 131 6.61 -2.91 13.18
CA HIS A 131 6.13 -1.58 12.78
C HIS A 131 5.18 -1.60 11.58
N SER A 132 4.88 -2.78 11.03
CA SER A 132 3.97 -2.86 9.90
C SER A 132 2.52 -2.72 10.36
N THR A 133 1.73 -2.04 9.53
CA THR A 133 0.27 -2.02 9.61
C THR A 133 -0.35 -3.16 8.82
N LYS A 134 0.33 -3.57 7.72
CA LYS A 134 -0.05 -4.67 6.85
C LYS A 134 1.18 -5.34 6.29
N ILE A 135 1.10 -6.65 6.10
CA ILE A 135 2.12 -7.46 5.49
C ILE A 135 1.40 -8.39 4.52
N TYR A 136 1.69 -8.27 3.24
CA TYR A 136 1.19 -9.18 2.23
C TYR A 136 2.30 -10.15 1.83
N ASP A 137 1.93 -11.43 1.71
CA ASP A 137 2.79 -12.52 1.26
C ASP A 137 2.15 -13.15 0.02
N PRO A 138 2.45 -12.66 -1.19
CA PRO A 138 1.89 -13.22 -2.41
C PRO A 138 2.11 -14.74 -2.45
N ASP A 139 1.03 -15.49 -2.66
CA ASP A 139 1.01 -16.94 -2.83
C ASP A 139 1.66 -17.73 -1.65
N ASP A 140 1.67 -17.16 -0.43
CA ASP A 140 2.36 -17.71 0.76
C ASP A 140 3.84 -18.03 0.49
N SER A 141 4.44 -17.32 -0.47
CA SER A 141 5.77 -17.62 -1.00
C SER A 141 6.87 -17.43 0.05
N PHE A 142 6.74 -16.43 0.92
CA PHE A 142 7.70 -16.22 1.99
C PHE A 142 7.48 -17.21 3.13
N LYS A 143 6.22 -17.43 3.54
CA LYS A 143 5.84 -18.43 4.55
C LYS A 143 6.37 -19.83 4.23
N ASN A 144 6.29 -20.25 2.96
CA ASN A 144 6.64 -21.61 2.55
C ASN A 144 8.05 -21.73 1.93
N GLY A 145 8.64 -20.66 1.41
CA GLY A 145 9.89 -20.69 0.64
C GLY A 145 11.07 -19.95 1.27
N ALA A 146 10.90 -19.31 2.43
CA ALA A 146 11.93 -18.46 3.01
C ALA A 146 13.25 -19.20 3.32
N GLU A 147 13.18 -20.46 3.74
CA GLU A 147 14.40 -21.23 4.06
C GLU A 147 15.21 -21.60 2.82
N ASP A 148 14.54 -21.73 1.67
CA ASP A 148 15.15 -22.07 0.39
C ASP A 148 15.69 -20.84 -0.37
N GLY A 149 15.55 -19.64 0.21
CA GLY A 149 15.93 -18.39 -0.44
C GLY A 149 14.87 -17.82 -1.38
N GLU A 150 13.64 -18.35 -1.34
CA GLU A 150 12.52 -17.91 -2.16
C GLU A 150 11.56 -17.01 -1.38
N GLY A 151 10.65 -16.37 -2.13
CA GLY A 151 9.55 -15.60 -1.56
C GLY A 151 9.74 -14.10 -1.55
N THR A 152 8.61 -13.41 -1.47
CA THR A 152 8.56 -11.95 -1.41
C THR A 152 7.52 -11.46 -0.42
N LEU A 153 7.72 -10.27 0.14
CA LEU A 153 6.74 -9.60 1.00
C LEU A 153 6.51 -8.17 0.54
N PHE A 154 5.28 -7.68 0.73
CA PHE A 154 4.99 -6.26 0.72
C PHE A 154 4.59 -5.81 2.12
N MET A 155 5.31 -4.83 2.67
CA MET A 155 5.08 -4.39 4.06
C MET A 155 4.78 -2.90 4.13
N TYR A 156 3.76 -2.54 4.90
CA TYR A 156 3.30 -1.16 5.05
C TYR A 156 3.74 -0.64 6.39
N THR A 157 4.64 0.34 6.39
CA THR A 157 5.15 0.97 7.62
C THR A 157 4.83 2.47 7.61
N PRO A 158 4.88 3.15 8.77
CA PRO A 158 4.73 4.61 8.83
C PRO A 158 5.70 5.39 7.93
N HIS A 159 6.84 4.79 7.61
CA HIS A 159 7.89 5.42 6.81
C HIS A 159 7.88 5.00 5.33
N GLY A 160 6.87 4.24 4.89
CA GLY A 160 6.71 3.85 3.51
C GLY A 160 6.31 2.39 3.31
N MET A 161 6.14 2.05 2.03
CA MET A 161 5.89 0.68 1.57
C MET A 161 7.20 0.01 1.21
N TRP A 162 7.31 -1.25 1.57
CA TRP A 162 8.48 -2.09 1.37
C TRP A 162 8.15 -3.22 0.42
N TYR A 163 9.10 -3.51 -0.47
CA TYR A 163 9.15 -4.75 -1.25
C TYR A 163 10.38 -5.52 -0.82
N ILE A 164 10.17 -6.65 -0.16
CA ILE A 164 11.20 -7.54 0.36
C ILE A 164 11.29 -8.75 -0.56
N ILE A 165 12.50 -9.06 -1.01
CA ILE A 165 12.81 -10.23 -1.82
C ILE A 165 13.80 -11.06 -1.03
N ASN A 166 13.41 -12.29 -0.69
CA ASN A 166 14.33 -13.19 -0.02
C ASN A 166 15.56 -13.45 -0.91
N ASN A 167 16.74 -13.51 -0.30
CA ASN A 167 17.99 -13.62 -1.04
C ASN A 167 19.07 -14.31 -0.19
N CYS A 168 18.74 -15.51 0.27
CA CYS A 168 19.65 -16.39 1.01
C CYS A 168 19.90 -17.74 0.33
N GLY A 169 19.44 -17.90 -0.93
CA GLY A 169 19.60 -19.14 -1.67
C GLY A 169 21.06 -19.44 -2.02
N LYS A 170 21.35 -20.70 -2.35
CA LYS A 170 22.71 -21.20 -2.67
C LYS A 170 23.45 -20.38 -3.75
N TYR A 171 22.71 -19.83 -4.70
CA TYR A 171 23.25 -19.08 -5.84
C TYR A 171 22.98 -17.57 -5.75
N SER A 172 22.50 -17.09 -4.60
CA SER A 172 22.22 -15.68 -4.36
C SER A 172 23.50 -14.86 -4.22
N ASP A 173 23.51 -13.67 -4.80
CA ASP A 173 24.52 -12.66 -4.48
C ASP A 173 24.15 -11.97 -3.16
N LEU A 174 24.70 -12.48 -2.06
CA LEU A 174 24.43 -11.99 -0.71
C LEU A 174 24.94 -10.55 -0.48
N SER A 175 25.82 -10.03 -1.34
CA SER A 175 26.30 -8.64 -1.24
C SER A 175 25.19 -7.62 -1.47
N LEU A 176 24.08 -8.05 -2.10
CA LEU A 176 22.88 -7.25 -2.31
C LEU A 176 22.00 -7.18 -1.05
N ASN A 177 22.27 -7.93 0.01
CA ASN A 177 21.40 -7.94 1.18
C ASN A 177 21.52 -6.62 1.95
N ASN A 178 20.38 -5.92 2.09
CA ASN A 178 20.25 -4.74 2.94
C ASN A 178 19.23 -4.94 4.07
N VAL A 179 18.48 -6.04 4.05
CA VAL A 179 17.55 -6.42 5.11
C VAL A 179 18.05 -7.69 5.76
N LYS A 180 18.25 -7.65 7.08
CA LYS A 180 18.62 -8.83 7.86
C LYS A 180 17.39 -9.74 8.01
N THR A 181 17.56 -11.02 7.72
CA THR A 181 16.60 -12.10 8.00
C THR A 181 17.33 -13.22 8.75
N PRO A 182 16.63 -14.07 9.51
CA PRO A 182 17.23 -15.24 10.14
C PRO A 182 17.87 -16.22 9.13
N GLN A 183 17.36 -16.27 7.91
CA GLN A 183 17.74 -17.24 6.88
C GLN A 183 18.98 -16.84 6.07
N GLY A 184 19.50 -15.61 6.21
CA GLY A 184 20.73 -15.17 5.52
C GLY A 184 20.64 -13.80 4.86
N GLY A 185 19.47 -13.17 4.87
CA GLY A 185 19.22 -11.82 4.41
C GLY A 185 18.30 -11.73 3.20
N ALA A 186 17.88 -10.50 2.93
CA ALA A 186 16.96 -10.15 1.86
C ALA A 186 17.35 -8.83 1.22
N ILE A 187 16.86 -8.62 0.00
CA ILE A 187 16.91 -7.34 -0.71
C ILE A 187 15.62 -6.59 -0.39
N GLY A 188 15.73 -5.39 0.16
CA GLY A 188 14.57 -4.56 0.50
C GLY A 188 14.59 -3.23 -0.24
N TYR A 189 13.51 -2.95 -0.97
CA TYR A 189 13.27 -1.65 -1.60
C TYR A 189 12.17 -0.91 -0.84
N ARG A 190 12.37 0.39 -0.60
CA ARG A 190 11.40 1.26 0.08
C ARG A 190 10.98 2.42 -0.80
N LEU A 191 9.66 2.57 -0.95
CA LEU A 191 8.99 3.72 -1.54
C LEU A 191 8.10 4.42 -0.51
N MET A 192 7.86 5.72 -0.69
CA MET A 192 6.85 6.41 0.10
C MET A 192 5.45 5.91 -0.25
N TYR A 193 4.50 6.08 0.66
CA TYR A 193 3.12 5.70 0.39
C TYR A 193 2.55 6.48 -0.81
N ASP A 194 1.89 5.75 -1.71
CA ASP A 194 1.19 6.24 -2.89
C ASP A 194 -0.01 5.33 -3.17
N ASP A 195 -1.18 5.92 -3.46
CA ASP A 195 -2.45 5.21 -3.70
C ASP A 195 -2.39 4.26 -4.91
N THR A 196 -1.64 4.65 -5.95
CA THR A 196 -1.46 3.80 -7.13
C THR A 196 -0.62 2.59 -6.78
N LEU A 197 0.47 2.80 -6.04
CA LEU A 197 1.35 1.73 -5.59
C LEU A 197 0.61 0.77 -4.62
N ASP A 198 -0.17 1.29 -3.68
CA ASP A 198 -1.03 0.49 -2.79
C ASP A 198 -2.03 -0.37 -3.57
N THR A 199 -2.72 0.23 -4.54
CA THR A 199 -3.65 -0.49 -5.42
C THR A 199 -2.96 -1.62 -6.19
N LEU A 200 -1.77 -1.38 -6.73
CA LEU A 200 -1.00 -2.40 -7.46
C LEU A 200 -0.59 -3.56 -6.54
N ILE A 201 -0.16 -3.28 -5.32
CA ILE A 201 0.18 -4.30 -4.32
C ILE A 201 -1.04 -5.17 -4.03
N ARG A 202 -2.20 -4.57 -3.73
CA ARG A 202 -3.44 -5.30 -3.45
C ARG A 202 -3.90 -6.16 -4.62
N ILE A 203 -3.77 -5.66 -5.86
CA ILE A 203 -4.07 -6.45 -7.06
C ILE A 203 -3.14 -7.66 -7.17
N TYR A 204 -1.83 -7.46 -7.03
CA TYR A 204 -0.86 -8.55 -7.19
C TYR A 204 -0.97 -9.59 -6.07
N THR A 205 -1.15 -9.14 -4.84
CA THR A 205 -1.22 -10.00 -3.65
C THR A 205 -2.59 -10.63 -3.48
N GLU A 206 -3.62 -10.12 -4.17
CA GLU A 206 -5.03 -10.44 -3.90
C GLU A 206 -5.43 -10.21 -2.44
N GLU A 207 -4.75 -9.29 -1.78
CA GLU A 207 -4.87 -9.04 -0.35
C GLU A 207 -4.53 -10.27 0.52
N ASN A 208 -3.68 -11.18 0.04
CA ASN A 208 -3.16 -12.30 0.82
C ASN A 208 -2.24 -11.79 1.94
N GLU A 209 -2.83 -11.44 3.07
CA GLU A 209 -2.10 -11.03 4.26
C GLU A 209 -1.32 -12.21 4.85
N TYR A 210 -0.10 -11.94 5.29
CA TYR A 210 0.76 -12.95 5.87
C TYR A 210 0.07 -13.63 7.06
N SER A 211 -0.08 -14.94 6.98
CA SER A 211 -0.84 -15.77 7.93
C SER A 211 0.03 -16.72 8.76
N GLY A 212 1.35 -16.64 8.65
CA GLY A 212 2.26 -17.47 9.46
C GLY A 212 2.21 -17.11 10.94
N GLU A 213 2.47 -18.08 11.82
CA GLU A 213 2.34 -17.92 13.28
C GLU A 213 3.16 -16.75 13.83
N LYS A 214 4.34 -16.50 13.26
CA LYS A 214 5.15 -15.31 13.48
C LYS A 214 5.86 -14.99 12.19
N LEU A 215 5.65 -13.78 11.65
CA LEU A 215 6.62 -13.28 10.69
C LEU A 215 7.93 -13.14 11.44
N TYR A 216 8.00 -12.33 12.51
CA TYR A 216 8.99 -12.40 13.61
C TYR A 216 8.51 -11.59 14.82
#